data_AF-A0A5C7WCB1-F1
#
_entry.id   AF-A0A5C7WCB1-F1
#
_cell.length_a   1.000
_cell.length_b   1.000
_cell.length_c   1.000
_cell.angle_alpha   90.00
_cell.angle_beta   90.00
_cell.angle_gamma   90.00
#
_symmetry.space_group_name_H-M   'P 1'
#
loop_
_entity.id
_entity.type
_entity.pdbx_description
1 polymer ?
#
loop_
_entity_poly.entity_id
_entity_poly.type
_entity_poly.pdbx_seq_one_letter_code
_entity_poly.pdbx_strand_id
1 'polypeptide(L)' 'MKYYAINSFIKASELRVVDETGKQVGLLSREEALEKARNLEVDLVEIAPM' A
#
# COMPACT_ATOMS: atom_id res chain seq x y z
N MET A 1 17.17 10.62 5.89
CA MET A 1 16.12 10.36 4.88
C MET A 1 15.31 9.18 5.36
N LYS A 2 13.97 9.25 5.34
CA LYS A 2 13.13 8.06 5.55
C LYS A 2 12.97 7.36 4.20
N TYR A 3 13.23 6.06 4.17
CA TYR A 3 13.00 5.22 3.00
C TYR A 3 11.71 4.45 3.22
N TYR A 4 10.80 4.52 2.25
CA TYR A 4 9.56 3.76 2.26
C TYR A 4 9.68 2.62 1.26
N ALA A 5 9.16 1.44 1.62
CA ALA A 5 8.98 0.37 0.65
C ALA A 5 7.84 0.75 -0.30
N ILE A 6 8.02 0.46 -1.59
CA ILE A 6 7.06 0.79 -2.64
C ILE A 6 6.74 -0.48 -3.43
N ASN A 7 5.47 -0.69 -3.75
CA ASN A 7 5.00 -1.78 -4.59
C ASN A 7 5.59 -3.15 -4.17
N SER A 8 6.27 -3.84 -5.09
CA SER A 8 6.85 -5.17 -4.88
C SER A 8 7.90 -5.24 -3.75
N PHE A 9 8.40 -4.11 -3.26
CA PHE A 9 9.32 -4.08 -2.12
C PHE A 9 8.61 -4.17 -0.76
N ILE A 10 7.28 -4.03 -0.72
CA ILE A 10 6.48 -4.18 0.49
C ILE A 10 6.41 -5.65 0.87
N LYS A 11 6.81 -5.98 2.10
CA LYS A 11 6.96 -7.37 2.56
C LYS A 11 5.81 -7.86 3.43
N ALA A 12 5.09 -6.95 4.08
CA ALA A 12 3.95 -7.30 4.93
C ALA A 12 2.91 -8.11 4.15
N SER A 13 2.29 -9.10 4.79
CA SER A 13 1.25 -9.94 4.20
C SER A 13 -0.13 -9.25 4.21
N GLU A 14 -0.36 -8.37 5.17
CA GLU A 14 -1.59 -7.60 5.33
C GLU A 14 -1.25 -6.12 5.55
N LEU A 15 -2.08 -5.24 5.00
CA LEU A 15 -1.87 -3.81 4.93
C LEU A 15 -3.16 -3.08 5.29
N ARG A 16 -3.05 -2.08 6.16
CA ARG A 16 -4.11 -1.07 6.31
C ARG A 16 -3.90 0.00 5.25
N VAL A 17 -4.79 0.03 4.25
CA VAL A 17 -4.64 0.88 3.08
C VAL A 17 -5.51 2.14 3.20
N VAL A 18 -4.90 3.27 2.86
CA VAL A 18 -5.56 4.56 2.66
C VAL A 18 -5.39 4.98 1.21
N ASP A 19 -6.35 5.71 0.66
CA ASP A 19 -6.22 6.31 -0.67
C ASP A 19 -5.48 7.67 -0.61
N GLU A 20 -5.31 8.31 -1.77
CA GLU A 20 -4.63 9.58 -1.92
C GLU A 20 -5.30 10.75 -1.19
N THR A 21 -6.60 10.60 -0.84
CA THR A 21 -7.35 11.59 -0.06
C THR A 21 -7.22 11.36 1.45
N GLY A 22 -6.56 10.27 1.86
CA GLY A 22 -6.43 9.85 3.25
C GLY A 22 -7.66 9.08 3.76
N LYS A 23 -8.60 8.69 2.89
CA LYS A 23 -9.74 7.87 3.28
C LYS A 23 -9.30 6.43 3.46
N GLN A 24 -9.79 5.79 4.52
CA GLN A 24 -9.54 4.37 4.74
C GLN A 24 -10.24 3.53 3.67
N VAL A 25 -9.45 2.74 2.95
CA VAL A 25 -9.93 1.73 2.00
C VAL A 25 -10.28 0.45 2.75
N GLY A 26 -9.43 0.04 3.70
CA GLY A 26 -9.66 -1.14 4.54
C GLY A 26 -8.37 -1.86 4.95
N LEU A 27 -8.54 -3.05 5.55
CA LEU A 27 -7.46 -4.02 5.74
C LEU A 27 -7.46 -4.95 4.51
N LEU A 28 -6.37 -4.98 3.77
CA LEU A 28 -6.22 -5.74 2.54
C LEU A 28 -5.02 -6.67 2.64
N SER A 29 -5.06 -7.79 1.93
CA SER A 29 -3.83 -8.54 1.62
C SER A 29 -2.89 -7.68 0.77
N ARG A 30 -1.60 -8.01 0.79
CA ARG A 30 -0.62 -7.35 -0.08
C ARG A 30 -1.01 -7.44 -1.55
N GLU A 31 -1.46 -8.61 -1.99
CA GLU A 31 -1.84 -8.87 -3.37
C GLU A 31 -3.01 -7.97 -3.80
N GLU A 32 -4.08 -7.90 -3.01
CA GLU A 32 -5.24 -7.02 -3.28
C GLU A 32 -4.84 -5.54 -3.32
N ALA A 33 -3.98 -5.11 -2.40
CA ALA A 33 -3.51 -3.72 -2.36
C ALA A 33 -2.68 -3.36 -3.61
N LEU A 34 -1.79 -4.26 -4.05
CA LEU A 34 -0.98 -4.08 -5.26
C LEU A 34 -1.83 -4.09 -6.53
N GLU A 35 -2.81 -4.99 -6.61
CA GLU A 35 -3.76 -5.03 -7.73
C GLU A 35 -4.57 -3.74 -7.80
N LYS A 36 -5.06 -3.25 -6.66
CA LYS A 36 -5.82 -2.00 -6.59
C LYS A 36 -4.99 -0.80 -7.00
N ALA A 37 -3.74 -0.71 -6.54
CA ALA A 37 -2.81 0.35 -6.93
C ALA A 37 -2.55 0.32 -8.44
N ARG A 38 -2.35 -0.88 -9.03
CA ARG A 38 -2.18 -1.06 -10.47
C ARG A 38 -3.42 -0.62 -11.27
N ASN A 39 -4.62 -1.00 -10.83
CA ASN A 39 -5.88 -0.64 -11.50
C ASN A 39 -6.16 0.87 -11.46
N LEU A 40 -5.62 1.56 -10.46
CA LEU A 40 -5.71 3.01 -10.31
C LEU A 40 -4.51 3.76 -10.93
N GLU A 41 -3.54 3.03 -11.50
CA GLU A 41 -2.29 3.58 -12.04
C GLU A 41 -1.50 4.43 -11.03
N VAL A 42 -1.49 4.02 -9.75
CA VAL A 42 -0.75 4.66 -8.66
C VAL A 42 0.25 3.70 -8.01
N ASP A 43 1.19 4.25 -7.25
CA ASP A 43 2.10 3.47 -6.42
C ASP A 43 1.53 3.21 -5.03
N LEU A 44 1.69 1.98 -4.53
CA LEU A 44 1.44 1.65 -3.14
C LEU A 44 2.70 1.93 -2.32
N VAL A 45 2.60 2.78 -1.30
CA VAL A 45 3.72 3.18 -0.45
C VAL A 45 3.48 2.76 0.99
N GLU A 46 4.42 2.01 1.57
CA GLU A 46 4.37 1.61 2.98
C GLU A 46 4.91 2.74 3.87
N ILE A 47 4.01 3.57 4.41
CA ILE A 47 4.36 4.75 5.22
C ILE A 47 4.58 4.45 6.71
N ALA A 48 4.11 3.29 7.18
CA ALA A 48 4.18 2.84 8.56
C ALA A 48 4.60 1.37 8.60
N PRO A 49 5.90 1.07 8.40
CA PRO A 49 6.40 -0.30 8.56
C PRO A 49 6.29 -0.72 10.02
N MET A 50 5.89 -1.97 10.25
CA MET A 50 5.95 -2.61 11.57
C MET A 50 7.30 -3.26 11.80
#